data_AF-A0A147HYR8-F1
#
_entry.id   AF-A0A147HYR8-F1
#
_cell.length_a   1.000
_cell.length_b   1.000
_cell.length_c   1.000
_cell.angle_alpha   90.00
_cell.angle_beta   90.00
_cell.angle_gamma   90.00
#
_symmetry.space_group_name_H-M   'P 1'
#
loop_
_entity.id
_entity.type
_entity.pdbx_description
1 polymer ?
#
loop_
_entity_poly.entity_id
_entity_poly.type
_entity_poly.pdbx_seq_one_letter_code
_entity_poly.pdbx_strand_id
1 'polypeptide(L)' 'MGKDKRARADNRLTAIALANLVAAIVDTMQNTDLPNDIVHHFLDELDRLNTLMLPPTGAGAFMHFVTDVLRSEAAAND' A
#
# COMPACT_ATOMS: atom_id res chain seq x y z
N MET A 1 15.13 22.36 -12.59
CA MET A 1 14.44 22.82 -11.36
C MET A 1 12.91 22.80 -11.44
N GLY A 2 12.22 23.42 -12.42
CA GLY A 2 10.74 23.35 -12.50
C GLY A 2 10.20 21.95 -12.88
N LYS A 3 10.86 21.27 -13.83
CA LYS A 3 10.52 19.90 -14.25
C LYS A 3 10.67 18.88 -13.11
N ASP A 4 11.73 19.01 -12.31
CA ASP A 4 12.00 18.11 -11.17
C ASP A 4 10.95 18.27 -10.05
N LYS A 5 10.47 19.49 -9.83
CA LYS A 5 9.38 19.75 -8.87
C LYS A 5 8.07 19.13 -9.32
N ARG A 6 7.74 19.24 -10.61
CA ARG A 6 6.52 18.63 -11.19
C ARG A 6 6.56 17.10 -11.14
N ALA A 7 7.68 16.50 -11.56
CA ALA A 7 7.85 15.05 -11.50
C ALA A 7 7.73 14.49 -10.07
N ARG A 8 8.26 15.20 -9.06
CA ARG A 8 8.10 14.82 -7.64
C ARG A 8 6.64 14.93 -7.17
N ALA A 9 5.91 15.95 -7.62
CA ALA A 9 4.50 16.12 -7.29
C ALA A 9 3.64 15.01 -7.93
N ASP A 10 3.89 14.70 -9.20
CA ASP A 10 3.18 13.63 -9.93
C ASP A 10 3.43 12.26 -9.27
N ASN A 11 4.68 11.95 -8.91
CA ASN A 11 5.01 10.71 -8.19
C ASN A 11 4.30 10.61 -6.84
N ARG A 12 4.14 11.72 -6.12
CA ARG A 12 3.43 11.75 -4.83
C ARG A 12 1.93 11.50 -5.01
N LEU A 13 1.31 12.10 -6.03
CA LEU A 13 -0.10 11.87 -6.35
C LEU A 13 -0.34 10.41 -6.73
N THR A 14 0.54 9.83 -7.55
CA THR A 14 0.49 8.41 -7.91
C THR A 14 0.61 7.51 -6.68
N ALA A 15 1.54 7.79 -5.76
CA ALA A 15 1.70 7.00 -4.54
C ALA A 15 0.45 7.05 -3.65
N ILE A 16 -0.17 8.23 -3.49
CA ILE A 16 -1.43 8.37 -2.73
C ILE A 16 -2.57 7.62 -3.42
N ALA A 17 -2.68 7.71 -4.75
CA ALA A 17 -3.71 7.00 -5.50
C ALA A 17 -3.56 5.47 -5.36
N LEU A 18 -2.33 4.96 -5.43
CA LEU A 18 -2.04 3.54 -5.19
C LEU A 18 -2.38 3.12 -3.77
N ALA A 19 -2.03 3.92 -2.76
CA ALA A 19 -2.38 3.63 -1.37
C ALA A 19 -3.90 3.52 -1.17
N ASN A 20 -4.67 4.45 -1.71
CA ASN A 20 -6.14 4.42 -1.63
C ASN A 20 -6.72 3.22 -2.38
N LEU A 21 -6.15 2.84 -3.53
CA LEU A 21 -6.58 1.66 -4.27
C LEU A 21 -6.36 0.38 -3.46
N VAL A 22 -5.16 0.23 -2.87
CA VAL A 22 -4.85 -0.93 -2.02
C VAL A 22 -5.76 -0.99 -0.81
N ALA A 23 -5.99 0.15 -0.13
CA ALA A 23 -6.91 0.22 1.00
C ALA A 23 -8.33 -0.23 0.60
N ALA A 24 -8.84 0.24 -0.54
CA ALA A 24 -10.15 -0.17 -1.03
C ALA A 24 -10.23 -1.67 -1.37
N ILE A 25 -9.14 -2.27 -1.88
CA ILE A 25 -9.07 -3.71 -2.13
C ILE A 25 -9.14 -4.48 -0.80
N VAL A 26 -8.35 -4.09 0.20
CA VAL A 26 -8.34 -4.73 1.53
C VAL A 26 -9.71 -4.62 2.20
N ASP A 27 -10.30 -3.43 2.19
CA ASP A 27 -11.65 -3.20 2.72
C ASP A 27 -12.70 -4.05 1.99
N THR A 28 -12.62 -4.16 0.66
CA THR A 28 -13.50 -5.06 -0.11
C THR A 28 -13.29 -6.51 0.30
N MET A 29 -12.05 -6.96 0.48
CA MET A 29 -11.77 -8.34 0.89
C MET A 29 -12.39 -8.63 2.25
N GLN A 30 -12.21 -7.75 3.23
CA GLN A 30 -12.80 -7.87 4.56
C GLN A 30 -14.34 -7.88 4.53
N ASN A 31 -14.95 -7.04 3.70
CA ASN A 31 -16.41 -6.96 3.57
C ASN A 31 -17.03 -8.15 2.80
N THR A 32 -16.22 -9.03 2.20
CA THR A 32 -16.70 -10.20 1.44
C THR A 32 -16.57 -11.53 2.20
N ASP A 33 -16.39 -11.47 3.53
CA ASP A 33 -16.13 -12.64 4.39
C ASP A 33 -14.93 -13.48 3.91
N LEU A 34 -13.94 -12.85 3.26
CA LEU A 34 -12.70 -13.55 2.95
C LEU A 34 -11.97 -13.87 4.26
N PRO A 35 -11.48 -15.11 4.41
CA PRO A 35 -10.60 -15.47 5.51
C PRO A 35 -9.44 -14.47 5.72
N ASN A 36 -9.18 -14.09 6.96
CA ASN A 36 -8.13 -13.10 7.29
C ASN A 36 -6.72 -13.56 6.89
N ASP A 37 -6.46 -14.87 6.81
CA ASP A 37 -5.21 -15.41 6.26
C ASP A 37 -4.98 -15.02 4.80
N ILE A 38 -6.05 -14.92 3.98
CA ILE A 38 -5.98 -14.44 2.59
C ILE A 38 -5.67 -12.94 2.55
N VAL A 39 -6.28 -12.15 3.44
CA VAL A 39 -6.00 -10.70 3.55
C VAL A 39 -4.55 -10.46 3.95
N HIS A 40 -4.05 -11.19 4.95
CA HIS A 40 -2.66 -11.11 5.37
C HIS A 40 -1.69 -11.57 4.28
N HIS A 41 -2.01 -12.67 3.59
CA HIS A 41 -1.17 -13.14 2.47
C HIS A 41 -1.09 -12.11 1.33
N PHE A 42 -2.20 -11.45 1.00
CA PHE A 42 -2.21 -10.37 0.02
C PHE A 42 -1.30 -9.20 0.44
N LEU A 43 -1.40 -8.77 1.69
CA LEU A 43 -0.56 -7.70 2.24
C LEU A 43 0.92 -8.07 2.24
N ASP A 44 1.26 -9.33 2.53
CA ASP A 44 2.64 -9.84 2.52
C ASP A 44 3.23 -9.85 1.11
N GLU A 45 2.48 -10.32 0.11
CA GLU A 45 2.96 -10.31 -1.27
C GLU A 45 3.07 -8.89 -1.83
N LEU A 46 2.17 -7.98 -1.43
CA LEU A 46 2.28 -6.57 -1.78
C LEU A 46 3.53 -5.93 -1.17
N ASP A 47 3.85 -6.22 0.09
CA ASP A 47 5.03 -5.74 0.78
C ASP A 47 6.33 -6.26 0.13
N ARG A 48 6.33 -7.53 -0.27
CA ARG A 48 7.40 -8.15 -1.05
C ARG A 48 7.62 -7.45 -2.40
N LEU A 49 6.54 -7.17 -3.13
CA LEU A 49 6.61 -6.46 -4.41
C LEU A 49 7.12 -5.03 -4.22
N ASN A 50 6.68 -4.32 -3.18
CA ASN A 50 7.16 -2.99 -2.85
C ASN A 50 8.68 -3.00 -2.58
N THR A 51 9.15 -3.98 -1.81
CA THR A 51 10.59 -4.17 -1.51
C THR A 51 11.42 -4.40 -2.79
N LEU A 52 10.89 -5.17 -3.74
CA LEU A 52 11.59 -5.51 -4.98
C LEU A 52 11.59 -4.36 -5.99
N MET A 53 10.49 -3.61 -6.08
CA MET A 53 10.23 -2.70 -7.18
C MET A 53 10.47 -1.23 -6.83
N LEU A 54 10.44 -0.87 -5.54
CA LEU A 54 10.54 0.52 -5.10
C LEU A 54 11.87 0.76 -4.38
N PRO A 55 12.51 1.92 -4.62
CA PRO A 55 13.64 2.35 -3.80
C PRO A 55 13.21 2.47 -2.33
N PRO A 56 14.08 2.15 -1.34
CA PRO A 56 13.75 2.21 0.09
C PRO A 56 13.55 3.63 0.62
N THR A 57 13.49 4.64 -0.25
CA THR A 57 13.32 6.05 0.10
C THR A 57 12.12 6.64 -0.64
N GLY A 58 11.46 7.62 -0.01
CA GLY A 58 10.31 8.28 -0.61
C GLY A 58 9.12 7.33 -0.79
N ALA A 59 8.82 6.99 -2.04
CA ALA A 59 7.63 6.19 -2.39
C ALA A 59 7.67 4.77 -1.82
N GLY A 60 8.82 4.10 -1.78
CA GLY A 60 8.92 2.75 -1.19
C GLY A 60 8.62 2.76 0.30
N ALA A 61 9.26 3.66 1.06
CA ALA A 61 8.99 3.83 2.48
C ALA A 61 7.53 4.18 2.78
N PHE A 62 6.90 5.00 1.93
CA PHE A 62 5.48 5.32 2.06
C PHE A 62 4.57 4.11 1.80
N MET A 63 4.83 3.32 0.77
CA MET A 63 4.03 2.13 0.48
C MET A 63 4.17 1.05 1.57
N HIS A 64 5.36 0.89 2.16
CA HIS A 64 5.57 0.04 3.34
C HIS A 64 4.74 0.52 4.54
N PHE A 65 4.73 1.83 4.79
CA PHE A 65 3.89 2.40 5.84
C PHE A 65 2.40 2.12 5.60
N VAL A 66 1.94 2.22 4.35
CA VAL A 66 0.54 1.91 3.99
C VAL A 66 0.22 0.45 4.28
N THR A 67 1.08 -0.50 3.88
CA THR A 67 0.86 -1.92 4.16
C THR A 67 0.85 -2.22 5.66
N ASP A 68 1.68 -1.55 6.46
CA ASP A 68 1.69 -1.71 7.91
C ASP A 68 0.39 -1.21 8.57
N VAL A 69 -0.13 -0.06 8.13
CA VAL A 69 -1.41 0.48 8.62
C VAL A 69 -2.55 -0.50 8.30
N LEU A 70 -2.65 -0.94 7.05
CA LEU A 70 -3.70 -1.88 6.63
C LEU A 70 -3.60 -3.22 7.34
N ARG A 71 -2.38 -3.71 7.60
CA ARG A 71 -2.15 -4.92 8.40
C ARG A 71 -2.64 -4.76 9.84
N SER A 72 -2.41 -3.59 10.45
CA SER A 72 -2.89 -3.30 11.80
C SER A 72 -4.41 -3.24 11.89
N GLU A 73 -5.08 -2.72 10.87
CA GLU A 73 -6.54 -2.68 10.78
C GLU A 73 -7.11 -4.09 10.54
N ALA A 74 -6.48 -4.88 9.68
CA ALA A 74 -6.87 -6.28 9.46
C ALA A 74 -6.75 -7.13 10.73
N ALA A 75 -5.66 -6.99 11.49
CA ALA A 75 -5.47 -7.69 12.74
C ALA A 75 -6.45 -7.26 13.84
N ALA A 76 -7.01 -6.05 13.77
CA ALA A 76 -8.04 -5.60 14.72
C ALA A 76 -9.44 -6.14 14.40
N ASN A 77 -9.66 -6.60 13.17
CA ASN A 77 -10.90 -7.23 12.71
C ASN A 77 -10.90 -8.77 12.86
N ASP A 78 -9.81 -9.35 13.35
CA ASP A 78 -9.64 -10.77 13.68
C ASP A 78 -10.22 -11.08 15.08
#